data_AF-A0A1R1STC5-F1
#
_entry.id   AF-A0A1R1STC5-F1
#
_cell.length_a   1.000
_cell.length_b   1.000
_cell.length_c   1.000
_cell.angle_alpha   90.00
_cell.angle_beta   90.00
_cell.angle_gamma   90.00
#
_symmetry.space_group_name_H-M   'P 1'
#
loop_
_entity.id
_entity.type
_entity.pdbx_description
1 polymer ?
#
loop_
_entity_poly.entity_id
_entity_poly.type
_entity_poly.pdbx_seq_one_letter_code
_entity_poly.pdbx_strand_id
1 'polypeptide(L)'
;MEPTTEQELAQTRAELARLRAGLAAGLTPDQSTRLQGSTPEELKADAKAFAAELGAGAPAGNQSGGPRGGDVDAPTGVAAGAAAYQRKHPKREPRPAPTEAEQRRNPFQTATYNMESSR
;
A
#
# COMPACT_ATOMS: atom_id res chain seq x y z
N MET A 1 33.18 -33.97 11.77
CA MET A 1 33.48 -34.86 10.64
C MET A 1 33.38 -34.01 9.41
N GLU A 2 34.47 -33.86 8.66
CA GLU A 2 34.45 -33.19 7.35
C GLU A 2 33.55 -33.99 6.40
N PRO A 3 32.70 -33.33 5.59
CA PRO A 3 31.96 -34.02 4.55
C PRO A 3 32.93 -34.65 3.55
N THR A 4 32.59 -35.81 3.00
CA THR A 4 33.37 -36.39 1.92
C THR A 4 33.18 -35.57 0.64
N THR A 5 34.16 -35.57 -0.26
CA THR A 5 34.08 -34.86 -1.56
C THR A 5 32.84 -35.25 -2.37
N GLU A 6 32.38 -36.50 -2.23
CA GLU A 6 31.14 -36.99 -2.85
C GLU A 6 29.88 -36.33 -2.26
N GLN A 7 29.88 -36.09 -0.94
CA GLN A 7 28.78 -35.38 -0.26
C GLN A 7 28.73 -33.92 -0.69
N GLU A 8 29.89 -33.25 -0.82
CA GLU A 8 29.97 -31.86 -1.30
C GLU A 8 29.45 -31.71 -2.73
N LEU A 9 29.80 -32.64 -3.62
CA LEU A 9 29.29 -32.67 -4.99
C LEU A 9 27.78 -32.87 -5.04
N ALA A 10 27.25 -33.77 -4.20
CA ALA A 10 25.81 -34.01 -4.12
C ALA A 10 25.05 -32.77 -3.63
N GLN A 11 25.57 -32.10 -2.59
CA GLN A 11 25.01 -30.85 -2.07
C GLN A 11 25.03 -29.74 -3.13
N THR A 12 26.16 -29.53 -3.80
CA THR A 12 26.31 -28.51 -4.84
C THR A 12 25.33 -28.74 -5.99
N ARG A 13 25.12 -30.01 -6.40
CA ARG A 13 24.14 -30.36 -7.43
C ARG A 13 22.70 -30.06 -7.00
N ALA A 14 22.36 -30.38 -5.75
CA ALA A 14 21.03 -30.11 -5.20
C ALA A 14 20.77 -28.61 -5.07
N GLU A 15 21.77 -27.81 -4.68
CA GLU A 15 21.68 -26.35 -4.64
C GLU A 15 21.51 -25.75 -6.02
N LEU A 16 22.29 -26.21 -7.02
CA LEU A 16 22.13 -25.79 -8.41
C LEU A 16 20.74 -26.14 -8.97
N ALA A 17 20.19 -27.30 -8.61
CA ALA A 17 18.86 -27.71 -9.03
C ALA A 17 17.78 -26.78 -8.44
N ARG A 18 17.87 -26.48 -7.13
CA ARG A 18 16.99 -25.52 -6.44
C ARG A 18 17.07 -24.12 -7.06
N LEU A 19 18.29 -23.62 -7.27
CA LEU A 19 18.50 -22.31 -7.88
C LEU A 19 17.89 -22.22 -9.29
N ARG A 20 18.10 -23.25 -10.13
CA ARG A 20 17.54 -23.28 -11.49
C ARG A 20 16.01 -23.32 -11.47
N ALA A 21 15.41 -24.11 -10.59
CA ALA A 21 13.95 -24.18 -10.45
C ALA A 21 13.35 -22.86 -9.98
N GLY A 22 13.95 -22.24 -8.95
CA GLY A 22 13.46 -20.98 -8.40
C GLY A 22 13.61 -19.81 -9.37
N LEU A 23 14.75 -19.67 -10.04
CA LEU A 23 14.96 -18.63 -11.06
C LEU A 23 13.97 -18.77 -12.22
N ALA A 24 13.67 -20.00 -12.66
CA ALA A 24 12.66 -20.25 -13.70
C ALA A 24 11.25 -19.83 -13.27
N ALA A 25 10.95 -19.84 -11.96
CA ALA A 25 9.70 -19.38 -11.38
C ALA A 25 9.69 -17.89 -11.00
N GLY A 26 10.79 -17.16 -11.23
CA GLY A 26 10.92 -15.74 -10.89
C GLY A 26 11.28 -15.44 -9.42
N LEU A 27 11.77 -16.45 -8.69
CA LEU A 27 12.25 -16.29 -7.31
C LEU A 27 13.69 -15.76 -7.28
N THR A 28 14.07 -15.09 -6.18
CA THR A 28 15.46 -14.69 -5.94
C THR A 28 16.33 -15.91 -5.56
N PRO A 29 17.67 -15.80 -5.64
CA PRO A 29 18.57 -16.86 -5.16
C PRO A 29 18.30 -17.26 -3.70
N ASP A 30 18.11 -16.26 -2.82
CA ASP A 30 17.81 -16.49 -1.40
C ASP A 30 16.48 -17.23 -1.22
N GLN A 31 15.45 -16.87 -1.99
CA GLN A 31 14.16 -17.57 -1.97
C GLN A 31 14.30 -19.01 -2.50
N SER A 32 15.13 -19.22 -3.52
CA SER A 32 15.36 -20.54 -4.13
C SER A 32 15.98 -21.54 -3.15
N THR A 33 16.73 -21.09 -2.15
CA THR A 33 17.31 -21.97 -1.11
C THR A 33 16.26 -22.70 -0.28
N ARG A 34 15.04 -22.12 -0.17
CA ARG A 34 13.94 -22.64 0.64
C ARG A 34 13.15 -23.75 -0.04
N LEU A 35 13.35 -23.94 -1.35
CA LEU A 35 12.62 -24.93 -2.12
C LEU A 35 12.85 -26.34 -1.57
N GLN A 36 11.75 -27.09 -1.46
CA GLN A 36 11.71 -28.46 -1.00
C GLN A 36 11.56 -29.40 -2.20
N GLY A 37 12.34 -30.48 -2.20
CA GLY A 37 12.28 -31.48 -3.25
C GLY A 37 13.63 -32.14 -3.51
N SER A 38 13.56 -33.39 -3.95
CA SER A 38 14.72 -34.21 -4.31
C SER A 38 14.82 -34.42 -5.82
N THR A 39 13.70 -34.26 -6.54
CA THR A 39 13.61 -34.40 -7.99
C THR A 39 13.40 -33.05 -8.68
N PRO A 40 13.81 -32.91 -9.96
CA PRO A 40 13.54 -31.71 -10.75
C PRO A 40 12.05 -31.36 -10.83
N GLU A 41 11.18 -32.37 -10.87
CA GLU A 41 9.73 -32.22 -10.97
C GLU A 41 9.15 -31.68 -9.67
N GLU A 42 9.56 -32.23 -8.52
CA GLU A 42 9.19 -31.73 -7.19
C GLU A 42 9.62 -30.28 -7.01
N LEU A 43 10.88 -29.97 -7.36
CA LEU A 43 11.42 -28.62 -7.22
C LEU A 43 10.69 -27.60 -8.10
N LYS A 44 10.27 -27.99 -9.31
CA LYS A 44 9.47 -27.11 -10.18
C LYS A 44 8.07 -26.88 -9.63
N ALA A 45 7.42 -27.93 -9.11
CA ALA A 45 6.10 -27.82 -8.52
C ALA A 45 6.11 -26.93 -7.27
N ASP A 46 7.10 -27.13 -6.40
CA ASP A 46 7.30 -26.33 -5.20
C ASP A 46 7.64 -24.87 -5.55
N ALA A 47 8.56 -24.65 -6.49
CA ALA A 47 8.90 -23.30 -6.95
C ALA A 47 7.69 -22.54 -7.51
N LYS A 48 6.82 -23.23 -8.24
CA LYS A 48 5.57 -22.64 -8.76
C LYS A 48 4.60 -22.29 -7.64
N ALA A 49 4.43 -23.17 -6.66
CA ALA A 49 3.57 -22.92 -5.51
C ALA A 49 4.10 -21.73 -4.68
N PHE A 50 5.39 -21.74 -4.37
CA PHE A 50 6.03 -20.69 -3.58
C PHE A 50 6.05 -19.33 -4.29
N ALA A 51 6.27 -19.31 -5.60
CA ALA A 51 6.17 -18.08 -6.40
C ALA A 51 4.73 -17.51 -6.38
N ALA A 52 3.72 -18.37 -6.45
CA ALA A 52 2.32 -17.94 -6.37
C ALA A 52 1.97 -17.32 -5.00
N GLU A 53 2.47 -17.89 -3.90
CA GLU A 53 2.28 -17.34 -2.55
C GLU A 53 2.94 -15.97 -2.38
N LEU A 54 4.12 -15.78 -2.98
CA LEU A 54 4.87 -14.52 -2.92
C LEU A 54 4.39 -13.47 -3.92
N GLY A 55 3.52 -13.84 -4.88
CA GLY A 55 3.22 -13.00 -6.04
C GLY A 55 4.42 -12.77 -6.96
N ALA A 56 5.45 -13.59 -6.86
CA ALA A 56 6.64 -13.53 -7.72
C ALA A 56 6.25 -13.97 -9.15
N GLY A 57 6.69 -13.20 -10.15
CA GLY A 57 6.40 -13.50 -11.56
C GLY A 57 5.01 -13.07 -12.06
N ALA A 58 4.13 -12.57 -11.19
CA ALA A 58 2.95 -11.85 -11.67
C ALA A 58 3.42 -10.52 -12.29
N PRO A 59 3.05 -10.19 -13.55
CA PRO A 59 3.21 -8.81 -14.03
C PRO A 59 2.46 -7.94 -13.03
N ALA A 60 3.10 -6.92 -12.46
CA ALA A 60 2.57 -6.05 -11.39
C ALA A 60 1.06 -5.82 -11.57
N GLY A 61 0.28 -6.73 -11.01
CA GLY A 61 -1.08 -6.96 -11.43
C GLY A 61 -1.91 -6.07 -10.56
N ASN A 62 -2.49 -5.04 -11.18
CA ASN A 62 -3.48 -4.12 -10.62
C ASN A 62 -3.32 -3.93 -9.11
N GLN A 63 -2.49 -2.94 -8.74
CA GLN A 63 -2.41 -2.43 -7.37
C GLN A 63 -3.81 -2.46 -6.75
N SER A 64 -3.96 -3.15 -5.62
CA SER A 64 -5.23 -3.20 -4.90
C SER A 64 -5.52 -1.81 -4.34
N GLY A 65 -6.18 -1.03 -5.17
CA GLY A 65 -6.43 0.39 -5.04
C GLY A 65 -6.85 0.78 -6.44
N GLY A 66 -8.11 1.20 -6.62
CA GLY A 66 -8.61 1.60 -7.94
C GLY A 66 -7.68 2.59 -8.65
N PRO A 67 -7.95 2.94 -9.92
CA PRO A 67 -7.11 3.88 -10.67
C PRO A 67 -6.69 5.02 -9.74
N ARG A 68 -5.37 5.17 -9.56
CA ARG A 68 -4.82 6.22 -8.71
C ARG A 68 -5.55 7.49 -9.13
N GLY A 69 -6.09 8.22 -8.16
CA GLY A 69 -6.83 9.43 -8.50
C GLY A 69 -5.96 10.31 -9.39
N GLY A 70 -6.57 11.08 -10.30
CA GLY A 70 -5.82 11.95 -11.23
C GLY A 70 -4.96 13.02 -10.54
N ASP A 71 -4.92 13.04 -9.20
CA ASP A 71 -3.97 13.75 -8.35
C ASP A 71 -2.57 13.11 -8.27
N VAL A 72 -2.40 11.84 -8.65
CA VAL A 72 -1.16 11.08 -8.40
C VAL A 72 -0.32 10.82 -9.67
N ASP A 73 -0.92 10.87 -10.87
CA ASP A 73 -0.25 10.44 -12.11
C ASP A 73 0.61 11.51 -12.80
N ALA A 74 0.63 12.75 -12.29
CA ALA A 74 1.46 13.79 -12.86
C ALA A 74 2.50 14.23 -11.82
N PRO A 75 3.81 14.34 -12.15
CA PRO A 75 4.81 15.00 -11.31
C PRO A 75 4.53 16.51 -11.33
N THR A 76 3.39 16.89 -10.78
CA THR A 76 2.95 18.25 -10.68
C THR A 76 3.19 18.61 -9.23
N GLY A 77 4.27 19.37 -9.00
CA GLY A 77 4.70 19.74 -7.65
C GLY A 77 3.58 20.43 -6.85
N VAL A 78 3.85 20.73 -5.58
CA VAL A 78 2.93 21.32 -4.59
C VAL A 78 2.00 22.41 -5.17
N ALA A 79 2.48 23.21 -6.11
CA ALA A 79 1.72 24.24 -6.82
C ALA A 79 0.46 23.73 -7.56
N ALA A 80 0.51 22.57 -8.21
CA ALA A 80 -0.64 22.01 -8.92
C ALA A 80 -1.69 21.43 -7.97
N GLY A 81 -1.25 20.84 -6.86
CA GLY A 81 -2.13 20.44 -5.76
C GLY A 81 -2.88 21.64 -5.18
N ALA A 82 -2.18 22.76 -4.95
CA ALA A 82 -2.80 24.01 -4.48
C ALA A 82 -3.85 24.55 -5.46
N ALA A 83 -3.58 24.52 -6.77
CA ALA A 83 -4.53 24.95 -7.79
C ALA A 83 -5.76 24.03 -7.89
N ALA A 84 -5.61 22.72 -7.71
CA ALA A 84 -6.72 21.78 -7.65
C ALA A 84 -7.59 22.01 -6.40
N TYR A 85 -6.97 22.26 -5.25
CA TYR A 85 -7.66 22.58 -4.01
C TYR A 85 -8.48 23.87 -4.13
N GLN A 86 -7.90 24.93 -4.68
CA GLN A 86 -8.61 26.21 -4.89
C GLN A 86 -9.81 26.09 -5.85
N ARG A 87 -9.72 25.24 -6.87
CA ARG A 87 -10.86 24.97 -7.78
C ARG A 87 -12.01 24.25 -7.07
N LYS A 88 -11.71 23.28 -6.20
CA LYS A 88 -12.73 22.52 -5.45
C LYS A 88 -13.29 23.30 -4.26
N HIS A 89 -12.48 24.19 -3.70
CA HIS A 89 -12.82 25.02 -2.55
C HIS A 89 -12.70 26.50 -2.94
N PRO A 90 -13.65 27.02 -3.73
CA PRO A 90 -13.69 28.45 -4.01
C PRO A 90 -13.76 29.20 -2.68
N LYS A 91 -12.90 30.21 -2.52
CA LYS A 91 -12.89 31.02 -1.31
C LYS A 91 -14.28 31.63 -1.14
N ARG A 92 -15.02 31.15 -0.14
CA ARG A 92 -16.25 31.82 0.30
C ARG A 92 -15.88 33.27 0.61
N GLU A 93 -16.77 34.18 0.22
CA GLU A 93 -16.65 35.58 0.60
C GLU A 93 -16.33 35.67 2.10
N PRO A 94 -15.38 36.53 2.50
CA PRO A 94 -15.08 36.70 3.90
C PRO A 94 -16.38 37.09 4.60
N ARG A 95 -16.82 36.25 5.54
CA ARG A 95 -17.97 36.58 6.39
C ARG A 95 -17.67 37.97 6.98
N PRO A 96 -18.60 38.93 6.91
CA PRO A 96 -18.37 40.24 7.50
C PRO A 96 -17.96 40.06 8.96
N ALA A 97 -16.98 40.84 9.40
CA ALA A 97 -16.52 40.78 10.77
C ALA A 97 -17.74 40.90 11.70
N PRO A 98 -17.89 39.99 12.69
CA PRO A 98 -19.02 40.03 13.59
C PRO A 98 -19.06 41.40 14.27
N THR A 99 -20.24 42.01 14.31
CA THR A 99 -20.41 43.34 14.90
C THR A 99 -20.05 43.31 16.38
N GLU A 100 -19.64 44.45 16.95
CA GLU A 100 -19.30 44.54 18.38
C GLU A 100 -20.48 44.07 19.28
N ALA A 101 -21.71 44.25 18.81
CA ALA A 101 -22.92 43.76 19.46
C ALA A 101 -23.04 42.22 19.47
N GLU A 102 -22.62 41.53 18.40
CA GLU A 102 -22.61 40.07 18.33
C GLU A 102 -21.50 39.46 19.19
N GLN A 103 -20.34 40.11 19.27
CA GLN A 103 -19.21 39.64 20.09
C GLN A 103 -19.47 39.74 21.58
N ARG A 104 -20.26 40.74 22.02
CA ARG A 104 -20.68 40.91 23.41
C ARG A 104 -21.80 39.94 23.83
N ARG A 105 -22.41 39.22 22.88
CA ARG A 105 -23.44 38.23 23.17
C ARG A 105 -22.76 36.94 23.61
N ASN A 106 -22.86 36.63 24.91
CA ASN A 106 -22.28 35.41 25.46
C ASN A 106 -22.96 34.19 24.80
N PRO A 107 -22.22 33.31 24.10
CA PRO A 107 -22.80 32.18 23.37
C PRO A 107 -23.41 31.10 24.28
N PHE A 108 -23.16 31.17 25.59
CA PHE A 108 -23.72 30.27 26.59
C PHE A 108 -24.85 30.90 27.41
N GLN A 109 -25.27 32.13 27.10
CA GLN A 109 -26.48 32.69 27.72
C GLN A 109 -27.69 31.89 27.23
N THR A 110 -28.18 31.00 28.08
CA THR A 110 -29.45 30.30 27.93
C THR A 110 -30.55 31.31 27.65
N ALA A 111 -31.23 31.17 26.50
CA ALA A 111 -32.47 31.89 26.22
C ALA A 111 -33.48 31.50 27.31
N THR A 112 -33.76 32.42 28.24
CA THR A 112 -34.83 32.24 29.20
C THR A 112 -36.14 32.12 28.43
N TYR A 113 -36.72 30.92 28.46
CA TYR A 113 -38.03 30.62 27.89
C TYR A 113 -39.09 31.39 28.68
N ASN A 114 -39.56 32.52 28.14
CA ASN A 114 -40.76 33.19 28.64
C ASN A 114 -41.97 32.40 28.12
N MET A 115 -42.58 31.58 28.98
CA MET A 115 -43.93 31.09 28.71
C MET A 115 -44.90 32.27 28.84
N GLU A 116 -45.38 32.78 27.71
CA GLU A 116 -46.57 33.62 27.66
C GLU A 116 -47.72 32.87 28.35
N SER A 117 -48.07 33.32 29.55
CA SER A 117 -49.32 32.93 30.20
C SER A 117 -50.47 33.54 29.41
N SER A 118 -51.06 32.75 28.52
CA SER A 118 -52.35 33.07 27.91
C SER A 118 -53.41 33.10 29.02
N ARG A 119 -54.05 34.26 29.21
CA ARG A 119 -55.32 34.42 29.92
C ARG A 119 -56.42 34.67 28.92
#